data_AF-A0A482RAP1-F1
#
_entry.id   AF-A0A482RAP1-F1
#
_cell.length_a   1.000
_cell.length_b   1.000
_cell.length_c   1.000
_cell.angle_alpha   90.00
_cell.angle_beta   90.00
_cell.angle_gamma   90.00
#
_symmetry.space_group_name_H-M   'P 1'
#
loop_
_entity.id
_entity.type
_entity.pdbx_description
1 polymer ?
#
loop_
_entity_poly.entity_id
_entity_poly.type
_entity_poly.pdbx_seq_one_letter_code
_entity_poly.pdbx_strand_id
1 'polypeptide(L)'
;MAHTCLLSRACRAPVCSSNYLCRFRDLTITTVALDDVMAQPDKPDNASMIVDHETRSLRDTRVLLSRNSIRDCMQFVEENDHPRLWRLLAETALEKLDLISAEKAFISSSDYAGIQFVKRLRLLHDRNKQRAEVLLRLRRFDDAEKLYRFVVRARARVRTYK
;
A
#
# COMPACT_ATOMS: atom_id res chain seq x y z
N MET A 1 17.95 20.17 -25.18
CA MET A 1 16.88 19.15 -25.18
C MET A 1 17.49 17.81 -24.77
N ALA A 2 17.85 17.64 -23.49
CA ALA A 2 18.38 16.38 -22.99
C ALA A 2 17.18 15.49 -22.59
N HIS A 3 16.78 14.60 -23.49
CA HIS A 3 15.79 13.57 -23.15
C HIS A 3 16.49 12.49 -22.31
N THR A 4 16.31 12.55 -21.00
CA THR A 4 16.88 11.58 -20.06
C THR A 4 16.07 10.28 -20.14
N CYS A 5 16.48 9.36 -21.02
CA CYS A 5 15.84 8.05 -21.15
C CYS A 5 16.17 7.18 -19.93
N LEU A 6 15.18 6.86 -19.10
CA LEU A 6 15.32 5.97 -17.94
C LEU A 6 15.50 4.51 -18.38
N LEU A 7 16.72 4.17 -18.81
CA LEU A 7 17.13 2.80 -19.07
C LEU A 7 17.51 2.11 -17.76
N SER A 8 16.51 1.68 -16.99
CA SER A 8 16.71 0.57 -16.04
C SER A 8 16.36 -0.74 -16.74
N ARG A 9 17.21 -1.76 -16.60
CA ARG A 9 17.17 -3.06 -17.32
C ARG A 9 15.86 -3.87 -17.16
N ALA A 10 14.83 -3.34 -16.51
CA ALA A 10 13.53 -3.98 -16.26
C ALA A 10 12.33 -3.32 -16.99
N CYS A 11 12.51 -2.16 -17.63
CA CYS A 11 11.43 -1.44 -18.32
C CYS A 11 11.39 -1.82 -19.81
N ARG A 12 10.40 -2.63 -20.23
CA ARG A 12 10.17 -2.97 -21.65
C ARG A 12 9.53 -1.81 -22.45
N ALA A 13 9.19 -0.69 -21.80
CA ALA A 13 8.82 0.57 -22.44
C ALA A 13 9.49 1.73 -21.67
N PRO A 14 10.32 2.56 -22.34
CA PRO A 14 10.92 3.72 -21.70
C PRO A 14 9.84 4.75 -21.39
N VAL A 15 9.85 5.29 -20.16
CA VAL A 15 9.07 6.48 -19.84
C VAL A 15 9.90 7.67 -20.28
N CYS A 16 9.47 8.34 -21.34
CA CYS A 16 10.09 9.58 -21.80
C CYS A 16 9.53 10.74 -20.97
N SER A 17 10.32 11.23 -20.01
CA SER A 17 10.03 12.49 -19.31
C SER A 17 11.22 13.44 -19.46
N SER A 18 10.94 14.74 -19.53
CA SER A 18 11.95 15.81 -19.49
C SER A 18 12.41 16.14 -18.06
N ASN A 19 12.00 15.32 -17.08
CA ASN A 19 12.23 15.58 -15.67
C ASN A 19 13.61 15.07 -15.24
N TYR A 20 14.18 15.75 -14.24
CA TYR A 20 15.44 15.36 -13.63
C TYR A 20 15.20 14.27 -12.58
N LEU A 21 16.11 13.30 -12.50
CA LEU A 21 16.07 12.25 -11.49
C LEU A 21 16.51 12.79 -10.14
N CYS A 22 15.70 12.57 -9.10
CA CYS A 22 16.04 12.99 -7.75
C CYS A 22 16.40 11.83 -6.85
N ARG A 23 15.49 10.84 -6.72
CA ARG A 23 15.71 9.75 -5.78
C ARG A 23 15.05 8.46 -6.25
N PHE A 24 15.76 7.36 -6.10
CA PHE A 24 15.15 6.04 -6.14
C PHE A 24 14.99 5.52 -4.73
N ARG A 25 13.75 5.23 -4.33
CA ARG A 25 13.45 4.64 -3.02
C ARG A 25 12.26 3.71 -3.13
N ASP A 26 12.39 2.53 -2.56
CA ASP A 26 11.31 1.55 -2.42
C ASP A 26 10.60 1.28 -3.78
N LEU A 27 11.29 1.02 -4.88
CA LEU A 27 10.67 0.82 -6.22
C LEU A 27 9.90 2.04 -6.78
N THR A 28 10.05 3.23 -6.22
CA THR A 28 9.58 4.50 -6.79
C THR A 28 10.76 5.39 -7.15
N ILE A 29 10.69 5.98 -8.34
CA ILE A 29 11.64 6.98 -8.84
C ILE A 29 10.95 8.34 -8.69
N THR A 30 11.48 9.19 -7.83
CA THR A 30 11.04 10.58 -7.74
C THR A 30 11.79 11.40 -8.79
N THR A 31 11.05 12.13 -9.60
CA THR A 31 11.59 13.03 -10.62
C THR A 31 11.09 14.44 -10.38
N VAL A 32 11.87 15.43 -10.76
CA VAL A 32 11.53 16.84 -10.61
C VAL A 32 11.60 17.55 -11.95
N ALA A 33 10.53 18.26 -12.28
CA ALA A 33 10.51 19.19 -13.41
C ALA A 33 11.26 20.47 -13.00
N LEU A 34 12.59 20.46 -13.15
CA LEU A 34 13.44 21.56 -12.70
C LEU A 34 13.14 22.86 -13.45
N ASP A 35 12.71 22.76 -14.71
CA ASP A 35 12.32 23.92 -15.54
C ASP A 35 11.17 24.70 -14.91
N ASP A 36 10.16 24.00 -14.40
CA ASP A 36 8.99 24.61 -13.73
C ASP A 36 9.37 25.20 -12.37
N VAL A 37 10.24 24.50 -11.63
CA VAL A 37 10.79 24.99 -10.35
C VAL A 37 11.61 26.27 -10.55
N MET A 38 12.39 26.34 -11.64
CA MET A 38 13.16 27.53 -12.00
C MET A 38 12.27 28.69 -12.47
N ALA A 39 11.15 28.39 -13.12
CA ALA A 39 10.19 29.40 -13.57
C ALA A 39 9.42 30.07 -12.40
N GLN A 40 9.17 29.33 -11.30
CA GLN A 40 8.44 29.82 -10.14
C GLN A 40 9.10 29.39 -8.81
N PRO A 41 10.21 30.03 -8.41
CA PRO A 41 10.92 29.67 -7.18
C PRO A 41 10.13 30.00 -5.90
N ASP A 42 9.22 30.99 -5.95
CA ASP A 42 8.49 31.49 -4.77
C ASP A 42 7.30 30.59 -4.35
N LYS A 43 6.86 29.68 -5.24
CA LYS A 43 5.77 28.72 -4.98
C LYS A 43 6.06 27.41 -5.71
N PRO A 44 6.89 26.53 -5.14
CA PRO A 44 6.99 25.19 -5.66
C PRO A 44 5.68 24.45 -5.35
N ASP A 45 4.79 24.34 -6.34
CA ASP A 45 3.62 23.48 -6.23
C ASP A 45 4.11 22.02 -6.24
N ASN A 46 4.19 21.43 -5.04
CA ASN A 46 4.77 20.10 -4.81
C ASN A 46 4.15 18.98 -5.67
N ALA A 47 2.90 19.15 -6.13
CA ALA A 47 2.15 18.11 -6.81
C ALA A 47 2.40 18.02 -8.33
N SER A 48 2.72 19.14 -8.99
CA SER A 48 3.05 19.15 -10.43
C SER A 48 4.55 19.07 -10.66
N MET A 49 5.35 19.66 -9.77
CA MET A 49 6.81 19.76 -9.93
C MET A 49 7.55 18.51 -9.48
N ILE A 50 7.01 17.74 -8.53
CA ILE A 50 7.60 16.48 -8.05
C ILE A 50 6.71 15.33 -8.53
N VAL A 51 7.23 14.51 -9.43
CA VAL A 51 6.50 13.39 -10.04
C VAL A 51 7.13 12.07 -9.63
N ASP A 52 6.36 11.25 -8.94
CA ASP A 52 6.76 9.90 -8.54
C ASP A 52 6.36 8.88 -9.61
N HIS A 53 7.37 8.21 -10.18
CA HIS A 53 7.18 7.13 -11.13
C HIS A 53 7.34 5.77 -10.45
N GLU A 54 6.30 4.95 -10.50
CA GLU A 54 6.33 3.59 -9.98
C GLU A 54 7.03 2.62 -10.95
N THR A 55 7.88 1.76 -10.38
CA THR A 55 8.50 0.68 -11.16
C THR A 55 7.44 -0.28 -11.68
N ARG A 56 7.72 -0.92 -12.80
CA ARG A 56 6.86 -1.94 -13.41
C ARG A 56 6.36 -2.98 -12.40
N SER A 57 7.25 -3.52 -11.55
CA SER A 57 6.88 -4.57 -10.58
C SER A 57 5.78 -4.13 -9.62
N LEU A 58 5.72 -2.84 -9.23
CA LEU A 58 4.65 -2.28 -8.40
C LEU A 58 3.32 -2.17 -9.16
N ARG A 59 3.38 -1.75 -10.43
CA ARG A 59 2.18 -1.66 -11.29
C ARG A 59 1.61 -3.05 -11.55
N ASP A 60 2.47 -3.99 -11.91
CA ASP A 60 2.11 -5.37 -12.19
C ASP A 60 1.50 -6.03 -10.93
N THR A 61 2.10 -5.83 -9.73
CA THR A 61 1.48 -6.31 -8.48
C THR A 61 0.12 -5.69 -8.20
N ARG A 62 -0.09 -4.37 -8.40
CA ARG A 62 -1.41 -3.75 -8.20
C ARG A 62 -2.47 -4.32 -9.12
N VAL A 63 -2.12 -4.54 -10.39
CA VAL A 63 -3.02 -5.15 -11.37
C VAL A 63 -3.34 -6.60 -10.97
N LEU A 64 -2.33 -7.36 -10.54
CA LEU A 64 -2.52 -8.72 -10.05
C LEU A 64 -3.41 -8.76 -8.79
N LEU A 65 -3.18 -7.87 -7.82
CA LEU A 65 -3.98 -7.78 -6.58
C LEU A 65 -5.45 -7.43 -6.83
N SER A 66 -5.72 -6.71 -7.92
CA SER A 66 -7.07 -6.32 -8.34
C SER A 66 -7.81 -7.45 -9.08
N ARG A 67 -7.09 -8.31 -9.82
CA ARG A 67 -7.67 -9.31 -10.72
C ARG A 67 -7.63 -10.74 -10.17
N ASN A 68 -6.53 -11.09 -9.50
CA ASN A 68 -6.21 -12.46 -9.12
C ASN A 68 -6.37 -12.70 -7.62
N SER A 69 -6.24 -13.98 -7.23
CA SER A 69 -6.29 -14.38 -5.83
C SER A 69 -5.01 -13.93 -5.08
N ILE A 70 -5.08 -13.85 -3.74
CA ILE A 70 -3.92 -13.49 -2.90
C ILE A 70 -2.77 -14.50 -3.09
N ARG A 71 -3.09 -15.78 -3.39
CA ARG A 71 -2.11 -16.84 -3.59
C ARG A 71 -1.24 -16.62 -4.83
N ASP A 72 -1.86 -16.28 -5.96
CA ASP A 72 -1.13 -16.02 -7.21
C ASP A 72 -0.25 -14.77 -7.06
N CYS A 73 -0.74 -13.78 -6.31
CA CYS A 73 0.04 -12.59 -5.98
C CYS A 73 1.25 -12.94 -5.07
N MET A 74 1.10 -13.87 -4.12
CA MET A 74 2.23 -14.31 -3.29
C MET A 74 3.33 -14.93 -4.13
N GLN A 75 3.00 -15.80 -5.10
CA GLN A 75 3.98 -16.41 -5.98
C GLN A 75 4.74 -15.35 -6.79
N PHE A 76 4.04 -14.35 -7.35
CA PHE A 76 4.69 -13.27 -8.09
C PHE A 76 5.64 -12.43 -7.22
N VAL A 77 5.28 -12.22 -5.95
CA VAL A 77 6.12 -11.47 -5.00
C VAL A 77 7.31 -12.31 -4.54
N GLU A 78 7.18 -13.63 -4.41
CA GLU A 78 8.31 -14.55 -4.15
C GLU A 78 9.29 -14.59 -5.34
N GLU A 79 8.79 -14.46 -6.58
CA GLU A 79 9.66 -14.35 -7.77
C GLU A 79 10.37 -12.99 -7.86
N ASN A 80 9.82 -11.94 -7.22
CA ASN A 80 10.36 -10.57 -7.24
C ASN A 80 10.51 -10.04 -5.81
N ASP A 81 11.49 -10.58 -5.08
CA ASP A 81 11.69 -10.25 -3.67
C ASP A 81 12.03 -8.78 -3.41
N HIS A 82 11.06 -8.03 -2.88
CA HIS A 82 11.28 -6.68 -2.38
C HIS A 82 10.32 -6.35 -1.22
N PRO A 83 10.79 -5.77 -0.10
CA PRO A 83 9.97 -5.55 1.10
C PRO A 83 8.72 -4.67 0.85
N ARG A 84 8.78 -3.72 -0.08
CA ARG A 84 7.59 -2.92 -0.47
C ARG A 84 6.48 -3.75 -1.09
N LEU A 85 6.82 -4.75 -1.92
CA LEU A 85 5.82 -5.61 -2.55
C LEU A 85 5.12 -6.48 -1.49
N TRP A 86 5.91 -7.02 -0.55
CA TRP A 86 5.40 -7.73 0.61
C TRP A 86 4.48 -6.88 1.49
N ARG A 87 4.82 -5.60 1.73
CA ARG A 87 3.94 -4.67 2.46
C ARG A 87 2.61 -4.43 1.76
N LEU A 88 2.63 -4.22 0.44
CA LEU A 88 1.41 -4.02 -0.35
C LEU A 88 0.52 -5.27 -0.32
N LEU A 89 1.13 -6.46 -0.42
CA LEU A 89 0.41 -7.74 -0.29
C LEU A 89 -0.17 -7.91 1.12
N ALA A 90 0.57 -7.52 2.17
CA ALA A 90 0.09 -7.59 3.54
C ALA A 90 -1.11 -6.65 3.77
N GLU A 91 -1.07 -5.42 3.26
CA GLU A 91 -2.18 -4.46 3.36
C GLU A 91 -3.46 -5.00 2.70
N THR A 92 -3.35 -5.50 1.47
CA THR A 92 -4.49 -6.09 0.75
C THR A 92 -5.00 -7.39 1.39
N ALA A 93 -4.12 -8.21 1.96
CA ALA A 93 -4.50 -9.40 2.73
C ALA A 93 -5.26 -9.03 4.01
N LEU A 94 -4.83 -7.98 4.72
CA LEU A 94 -5.54 -7.45 5.89
C LEU A 94 -6.93 -6.93 5.53
N GLU A 95 -7.10 -6.22 4.41
CA GLU A 95 -8.40 -5.74 3.93
C GLU A 95 -9.37 -6.90 3.65
N LYS A 96 -8.86 -8.01 3.11
CA LYS A 96 -9.62 -9.24 2.85
C LYS A 96 -9.81 -10.11 4.10
N LEU A 97 -9.22 -9.73 5.25
CA LEU A 97 -9.20 -10.48 6.52
C LEU A 97 -8.51 -11.86 6.42
N ASP A 98 -7.58 -12.03 5.49
CA ASP A 98 -6.75 -13.24 5.42
C ASP A 98 -5.51 -13.08 6.32
N LEU A 99 -5.70 -13.43 7.60
CA LEU A 99 -4.67 -13.31 8.63
C LEU A 99 -3.49 -14.27 8.46
N ILE A 100 -3.64 -15.34 7.67
CA ILE A 100 -2.57 -16.32 7.45
C ILE A 100 -1.61 -15.75 6.41
N SER A 101 -2.15 -15.34 5.26
CA SER A 101 -1.36 -14.72 4.19
C SER A 101 -0.73 -13.40 4.64
N ALA A 102 -1.44 -12.60 5.44
CA ALA A 102 -0.90 -11.36 6.00
C ALA A 102 0.31 -11.60 6.94
N GLU A 103 0.24 -12.61 7.82
CA GLU A 103 1.36 -12.94 8.71
C GLU A 103 2.60 -13.37 7.91
N LYS A 104 2.41 -14.25 6.91
CA LYS A 104 3.50 -14.66 6.01
C LYS A 104 4.13 -13.46 5.31
N ALA A 105 3.33 -12.54 4.79
CA ALA A 105 3.81 -11.34 4.13
C ALA A 105 4.61 -10.42 5.07
N PHE A 106 4.19 -10.28 6.34
CA PHE A 106 4.93 -9.48 7.33
C PHE A 106 6.24 -10.12 7.79
N ILE A 107 6.31 -11.47 7.81
CA ILE A 107 7.56 -12.18 8.07
C ILE A 107 8.56 -11.87 6.96
N SER A 108 8.13 -11.95 5.69
CA SER A 108 8.98 -11.63 4.54
C SER A 108 9.40 -10.15 4.50
N SER A 109 8.56 -9.22 4.97
CA SER A 109 8.90 -7.79 5.03
C SER A 109 9.71 -7.39 6.28
N SER A 110 10.01 -8.32 7.19
CA SER A 110 10.65 -8.07 8.50
C SER A 110 9.91 -7.05 9.38
N ASP A 111 8.61 -6.82 9.17
CA ASP A 111 7.82 -5.86 9.94
C ASP A 111 7.24 -6.49 11.22
N TYR A 112 8.02 -6.48 12.30
CA TYR A 112 7.61 -7.05 13.58
C TYR A 112 6.30 -6.45 14.14
N ALA A 113 6.08 -5.15 13.95
CA ALA A 113 4.84 -4.48 14.35
C ALA A 113 3.60 -5.06 13.63
N GLY A 114 3.75 -5.48 12.37
CA GLY A 114 2.69 -6.14 11.62
C GLY A 114 2.36 -7.51 12.19
N ILE A 115 3.39 -8.30 12.53
CA ILE A 115 3.22 -9.64 13.13
C ILE A 115 2.49 -9.56 14.47
N GLN A 116 2.92 -8.64 15.36
CA GLN A 116 2.22 -8.43 16.64
C GLN A 116 0.77 -7.98 16.46
N PHE A 117 0.50 -7.16 15.45
CA PHE A 117 -0.85 -6.73 15.12
C PHE A 117 -1.74 -7.89 14.67
N VAL A 118 -1.26 -8.77 13.80
CA VAL A 118 -2.00 -9.97 13.37
C VAL A 118 -2.29 -10.90 14.55
N LYS A 119 -1.33 -11.08 15.46
CA LYS A 119 -1.54 -11.86 16.69
C LYS A 119 -2.66 -11.28 17.57
N ARG A 120 -2.68 -9.95 17.76
CA ARG A 120 -3.77 -9.28 18.49
C ARG A 120 -5.11 -9.41 17.78
N LEU A 121 -5.14 -9.31 16.45
CA LEU A 121 -6.36 -9.51 15.66
C LEU A 121 -6.96 -10.91 15.83
N ARG A 122 -6.12 -11.95 15.91
CA ARG A 122 -6.58 -13.34 16.13
C ARG A 122 -7.27 -13.55 17.48
N LEU A 123 -6.94 -12.75 18.49
CA LEU A 123 -7.58 -12.82 19.81
C LEU A 123 -9.00 -12.20 19.82
N LEU A 124 -9.32 -11.35 18.83
CA LEU A 124 -10.64 -10.75 18.72
C LEU A 124 -11.60 -11.74 18.05
N HIS A 125 -12.66 -12.16 18.75
CA HIS A 125 -13.66 -13.08 18.18
C HIS A 125 -14.65 -12.39 17.21
N ASP A 126 -14.84 -11.09 17.35
CA ASP A 126 -15.80 -10.33 16.52
C ASP A 126 -15.16 -9.89 15.20
N ARG A 127 -15.62 -10.45 14.08
CA ARG A 127 -15.14 -10.10 12.72
C ARG A 127 -15.31 -8.61 12.39
N ASN A 128 -16.34 -7.96 12.91
CA ASN A 128 -16.55 -6.51 12.72
C ASN A 128 -15.51 -5.69 13.50
N LYS A 129 -15.10 -6.12 14.70
CA LYS A 129 -14.04 -5.44 15.44
C LYS A 129 -12.68 -5.64 14.77
N GLN A 130 -12.41 -6.85 14.28
CA GLN A 130 -11.20 -7.11 13.49
C GLN A 130 -11.10 -6.16 12.29
N ARG A 131 -12.19 -6.00 11.54
CA ARG A 131 -12.22 -5.12 10.38
C ARG A 131 -12.06 -3.64 10.76
N ALA A 132 -12.60 -3.21 11.91
CA ALA A 132 -12.41 -1.86 12.41
C ALA A 132 -10.94 -1.58 12.76
N GLU A 133 -10.28 -2.51 13.43
CA GLU A 133 -8.85 -2.43 13.75
C GLU A 133 -7.97 -2.37 12.48
N VAL A 134 -8.31 -3.17 11.46
CA VAL A 134 -7.62 -3.11 10.15
C VAL A 134 -7.77 -1.73 9.51
N LEU A 135 -8.99 -1.16 9.49
CA LEU A 135 -9.22 0.18 8.95
C LEU A 135 -8.44 1.27 9.71
N LEU A 136 -8.34 1.12 11.04
CA LEU A 136 -7.57 2.02 11.89
C LEU A 136 -6.07 1.95 11.57
N ARG A 137 -5.56 0.74 11.28
CA ARG A 137 -4.18 0.53 10.82
C ARG A 137 -3.92 1.20 9.47
N LEU A 138 -4.89 1.17 8.55
CA LEU A 138 -4.84 1.84 7.24
C LEU A 138 -5.13 3.36 7.31
N ARG A 139 -5.22 3.94 8.51
CA ARG A 139 -5.52 5.36 8.75
C ARG A 139 -6.88 5.83 8.19
N ARG A 140 -7.82 4.90 7.96
CA ARG A 140 -9.20 5.19 7.54
C ARG A 140 -10.09 5.33 8.76
N PHE A 141 -9.91 6.43 9.51
CA PHE A 141 -10.56 6.64 10.79
C PHE A 141 -12.09 6.77 10.68
N ASP A 142 -12.59 7.45 9.65
CA ASP A 142 -14.03 7.68 9.47
C ASP A 142 -14.80 6.36 9.27
N ASP A 143 -14.24 5.47 8.46
CA ASP A 143 -14.82 4.16 8.19
C ASP A 143 -14.75 3.25 9.42
N ALA A 144 -13.63 3.30 10.15
CA ALA A 144 -13.47 2.57 11.41
C ALA A 144 -14.49 3.02 12.47
N GLU A 145 -14.72 4.33 12.61
CA GLU A 145 -15.66 4.89 13.59
C GLU A 145 -17.11 4.48 13.28
N LYS A 146 -17.51 4.49 12.00
CA LYS A 146 -18.82 3.99 11.56
C LYS A 146 -19.00 2.52 11.94
N LEU A 147 -17.98 1.70 11.70
CA LEU A 147 -18.02 0.27 12.02
C LEU A 147 -18.10 0.03 13.54
N TYR A 148 -17.33 0.78 14.33
CA TYR A 148 -17.40 0.70 15.79
C TYR A 148 -18.76 1.13 16.35
N ARG A 149 -19.33 2.23 15.86
CA ARG A 149 -20.68 2.67 16.24
C ARG A 149 -21.75 1.63 15.90
N PHE A 150 -21.62 0.96 14.76
CA PHE A 150 -22.51 -0.13 14.38
C PHE A 150 -22.43 -1.31 15.37
N VAL A 151 -21.23 -1.74 15.74
CA VAL A 151 -21.03 -2.84 16.72
C VAL A 151 -21.61 -2.48 18.09
N VAL A 152 -21.38 -1.27 18.58
CA VAL A 152 -21.91 -0.80 19.87
C VAL A 152 -23.45 -0.76 19.85
N ARG A 153 -24.06 -0.21 18.79
CA ARG A 153 -25.52 -0.16 18.65
C ARG A 153 -26.15 -1.55 18.52
N ALA A 154 -25.53 -2.46 17.78
CA ALA A 154 -25.99 -3.84 17.67
C ALA A 154 -25.98 -4.54 19.04
N ARG A 155 -24.90 -4.36 19.82
CA ARG A 155 -24.79 -4.93 21.17
C ARG A 155 -25.79 -4.34 22.16
N ALA A 156 -26.11 -3.05 22.04
CA ALA A 156 -27.12 -2.39 22.86
C ALA A 156 -28.53 -2.93 22.58
N ARG A 157 -28.90 -3.16 21.31
CA ARG A 157 -30.21 -3.75 20.96
C ARG A 157 -30.37 -5.17 21.48
N VAL A 158 -29.33 -6.01 21.41
CA VAL A 158 -29.41 -7.39 21.91
C VAL A 158 -29.69 -7.44 23.43
N ARG A 159 -29.28 -6.43 24.19
CA ARG A 159 -29.56 -6.33 25.63
C ARG A 159 -30.99 -5.89 25.97
N THR A 160 -31.69 -5.21 25.08
CA THR A 160 -33.05 -4.69 25.36
C THR A 160 -34.18 -5.67 25.01
N TYR A 161 -33.87 -6.79 24.34
CA TYR A 161 -34.84 -7.83 23.95
C TYR A 161 -34.70 -9.13 24.76
N LYS A 162 -33.93 -9.11 25.85
CA LYS A 162 -33.85 -10.17 26.86
C LYS A 162 -34.34 -9.61 28.19
#